data_AF-A0A0R2S4T9-F1
#
_entry.id   AF-A0A0R2S4T9-F1
#
_cell.length_a   1.000
_cell.length_b   1.000
_cell.length_c   1.000
_cell.angle_alpha   90.00
_cell.angle_beta   90.00
_cell.angle_gamma   90.00
#
_symmetry.space_group_name_H-M   'P 1'
#
loop_
_entity.id
_entity.type
_entity.pdbx_description
1 polymer ?
#
loop_
_entity_poly.entity_id
_entity_poly.type
_entity_poly.pdbx_seq_one_letter_code
_entity_poly.pdbx_strand_id
1 'polypeptide(L)'
;MKNVIQVIVIAVLGFSSSAIAQQTYALDWAIGINGSAASLTIEAGDTVEWTWADALSHSVTSDGDAQESFDSGIIGGLGSTFSYTFNQVGTNGYHCTPHPSSMFGVITVEQGLSIEDKFQKNVTTYMDQTTGKIMIQSLLTLTSFEVFNILGVQQHSGALVGTSGAIEMNGYASGVYIVVLHHNEQSVVIKVAKR
;
A
#
# COMPACT_ATOMS: atom_id res chain seq x y z
N MET A 1 -30.17 -40.25 24.72
CA MET A 1 -29.43 -39.87 23.49
C MET A 1 -29.45 -38.36 23.42
N LYS A 2 -28.32 -37.69 23.72
CA LYS A 2 -28.24 -36.23 23.75
C LYS A 2 -27.68 -35.75 22.41
N ASN A 3 -28.48 -34.99 21.67
CA ASN A 3 -28.12 -34.45 20.36
C ASN A 3 -27.12 -33.31 20.55
N VAL A 4 -25.94 -33.44 19.94
CA VAL A 4 -24.93 -32.38 19.88
C VAL A 4 -25.18 -31.59 18.60
N ILE A 5 -25.53 -30.31 18.75
CA ILE A 5 -25.67 -29.37 17.63
C ILE A 5 -24.26 -28.87 17.31
N GLN A 6 -23.71 -29.26 16.16
CA GLN A 6 -22.48 -28.70 15.62
C GLN A 6 -22.79 -27.32 15.02
N VAL A 7 -22.28 -26.26 15.62
CA VAL A 7 -22.28 -24.92 15.04
C VAL A 7 -21.08 -24.82 14.10
N ILE A 8 -21.34 -24.80 12.80
CA ILE A 8 -20.33 -24.50 11.78
C ILE A 8 -20.19 -22.98 11.72
N VAL A 9 -19.07 -22.45 12.21
CA VAL A 9 -18.71 -21.04 12.00
C VAL A 9 -18.20 -20.91 10.57
N ILE A 10 -19.00 -20.31 9.70
CA ILE A 10 -18.56 -19.90 8.36
C ILE A 10 -17.72 -18.64 8.55
N ALA A 11 -16.40 -18.78 8.43
CA ALA A 11 -15.50 -17.65 8.35
C ALA A 11 -15.77 -16.92 7.02
N VAL A 12 -16.47 -15.79 7.09
CA VAL A 12 -16.57 -14.87 5.97
C VAL A 12 -15.20 -14.20 5.83
N LEU A 13 -14.40 -14.68 4.88
CA LEU A 13 -13.17 -14.01 4.47
C LEU A 13 -13.58 -12.70 3.78
N GLY A 14 -13.65 -11.62 4.56
CA GLY A 14 -13.73 -10.27 4.01
C GLY A 14 -12.45 -10.01 3.21
N PHE A 15 -12.58 -9.78 1.90
CA PHE A 15 -11.50 -9.24 1.11
C PHE A 15 -11.28 -7.79 1.55
N SER A 16 -10.28 -7.55 2.40
CA SER A 16 -9.83 -6.21 2.74
C SER A 16 -9.14 -5.61 1.50
N SER A 17 -9.83 -4.71 0.79
CA SER A 17 -9.20 -3.93 -0.27
C SER A 17 -8.18 -3.00 0.37
N SER A 18 -6.91 -3.30 0.15
CA SER A 18 -5.80 -2.42 0.49
C SER A 18 -5.90 -1.14 -0.33
N ALA A 19 -6.45 -0.06 0.24
CA ALA A 19 -6.44 1.24 -0.41
C ALA A 19 -4.99 1.76 -0.40
N ILE A 20 -4.32 1.65 -1.55
CA ILE A 20 -3.18 2.53 -1.84
C ILE A 20 -3.75 3.94 -1.95
N ALA A 21 -3.12 4.93 -1.31
CA ALA A 21 -3.55 6.31 -1.44
C ALA A 21 -3.30 6.74 -2.89
N GLN A 22 -4.36 6.73 -3.70
CA GLN A 22 -4.28 7.11 -5.11
C GLN A 22 -3.98 8.61 -5.21
N GLN A 23 -2.76 8.96 -5.61
CA GLN A 23 -2.35 10.33 -5.87
C GLN A 23 -2.50 10.65 -7.36
N THR A 24 -2.89 11.89 -7.66
CA THR A 24 -2.85 12.43 -9.03
C THR A 24 -1.68 13.41 -9.15
N TYR A 25 -0.82 13.20 -10.14
CA TYR A 25 0.28 14.09 -10.50
C TYR A 25 -0.04 14.84 -11.77
N ALA A 26 -0.01 16.17 -11.71
CA ALA A 26 -0.21 17.02 -12.88
C ALA A 26 1.11 17.23 -13.64
N LEU A 27 1.06 17.13 -14.96
CA LEU A 27 2.15 17.47 -15.87
C LEU A 27 1.65 18.45 -16.93
N ASP A 28 2.32 19.59 -17.06
CA ASP A 28 2.10 20.45 -18.21
C ASP A 28 2.61 19.74 -19.47
N TRP A 29 1.88 19.90 -20.57
CA TRP A 29 2.16 19.25 -21.86
C TRP A 29 2.08 20.26 -23.00
N ALA A 30 3.22 20.55 -23.60
CA ALA A 30 3.38 21.54 -24.67
C ALA A 30 4.66 21.27 -25.43
N ILE A 31 4.83 21.92 -26.59
CA ILE A 31 6.05 21.78 -27.39
C ILE A 31 7.31 22.07 -26.56
N GLY A 32 8.29 21.17 -26.62
CA GLY A 32 9.56 21.30 -25.91
C GLY A 32 9.55 20.81 -24.46
N ILE A 33 8.41 20.35 -23.92
CA ILE A 33 8.38 19.62 -22.64
C ILE A 33 8.82 18.17 -22.91
N ASN A 34 10.02 17.82 -22.45
CA ASN A 34 10.59 16.49 -22.63
C ASN A 34 11.59 16.10 -21.52
N GLY A 35 12.05 14.85 -21.55
CA GLY A 35 13.08 14.34 -20.66
C GLY A 35 12.65 14.45 -19.20
N SER A 36 13.51 15.00 -18.34
CA SER A 36 13.21 15.12 -16.90
C SER A 36 12.02 16.03 -16.59
N ALA A 37 11.68 17.00 -17.45
CA ALA A 37 10.51 17.85 -17.27
C ALA A 37 9.18 17.12 -17.57
N ALA A 38 9.26 15.97 -18.24
CA ALA A 38 8.15 15.11 -18.63
C ALA A 38 8.25 13.72 -17.96
N SER A 39 9.06 13.55 -16.93
CA SER A 39 9.28 12.24 -16.32
C SER A 39 9.00 12.28 -14.83
N LEU A 40 8.31 11.24 -14.33
CA LEU A 40 7.94 11.09 -12.93
C LEU A 40 8.28 9.69 -12.43
N THR A 41 8.56 9.59 -11.14
CA THR A 41 8.52 8.33 -10.39
C THR A 41 7.30 8.36 -9.47
N ILE A 42 6.41 7.38 -9.62
CA ILE A 42 5.13 7.29 -8.91
C ILE A 42 4.93 5.89 -8.33
N GLU A 43 3.93 5.71 -7.47
CA GLU A 43 3.56 4.39 -6.94
C GLU A 43 2.48 3.72 -7.82
N ALA A 44 2.48 2.39 -7.89
CA ALA A 44 1.40 1.65 -8.52
C ALA A 44 0.04 2.02 -7.88
N GLY A 45 -0.92 2.39 -8.72
CA GLY A 45 -2.23 2.93 -8.34
C GLY A 45 -2.37 4.45 -8.58
N ASP A 46 -1.26 5.17 -8.79
CA ASP A 46 -1.27 6.60 -9.03
C ASP A 46 -1.74 6.98 -10.45
N THR A 47 -2.25 8.20 -10.58
CA THR A 47 -2.69 8.78 -11.85
C THR A 47 -1.76 9.91 -12.28
N VAL A 48 -1.41 9.94 -13.56
CA VAL A 48 -0.78 11.12 -14.17
C VAL A 48 -1.83 11.82 -15.03
N GLU A 49 -1.96 13.13 -14.85
CA GLU A 49 -2.82 14.01 -15.66
C GLU A 49 -1.94 14.98 -16.45
N TRP A 50 -1.95 14.83 -17.78
CA TRP A 50 -1.32 15.77 -18.69
C TRP A 50 -2.28 16.90 -19.02
N THR A 51 -1.84 18.14 -18.82
CA THR A 51 -2.61 19.36 -19.13
C THR A 51 -1.94 20.09 -20.29
N TRP A 52 -2.68 20.32 -21.37
CA TRP A 52 -2.18 21.04 -22.53
C TRP A 52 -1.89 22.48 -22.16
N ALA A 53 -0.60 22.86 -22.17
CA ALA A 53 -0.12 24.17 -21.77
C ALA A 53 0.08 25.13 -22.95
N ASP A 54 -0.22 24.69 -24.17
CA ASP A 54 -0.34 25.51 -25.36
C ASP A 54 -1.64 25.22 -26.14
N ALA A 55 -1.88 25.97 -27.22
CA ALA A 55 -3.08 25.82 -28.05
C ALA A 55 -2.90 24.81 -29.20
N LEU A 56 -1.74 24.15 -29.32
CA LEU A 56 -1.45 23.22 -30.40
C LEU A 56 -2.10 21.86 -30.13
N SER A 57 -2.10 21.01 -31.16
CA SER A 57 -2.59 19.64 -31.05
C SER A 57 -1.44 18.68 -30.77
N HIS A 58 -1.57 17.89 -29.71
CA HIS A 58 -0.58 16.93 -29.22
C HIS A 58 -1.25 15.61 -28.87
N SER A 59 -0.43 14.59 -28.64
CA SER A 59 -0.84 13.31 -28.06
C SER A 59 0.06 13.00 -26.88
N VAL A 60 -0.43 12.07 -26.05
CA VAL A 60 0.33 11.33 -25.05
C VAL A 60 0.14 9.86 -25.41
N THR A 61 1.16 9.25 -26.02
CA THR A 61 1.09 7.89 -26.55
C THR A 61 2.25 7.07 -26.01
N SER A 62 1.94 5.92 -25.40
CA SER A 62 2.95 4.99 -24.87
C SER A 62 3.85 4.44 -25.97
N ASP A 63 5.13 4.27 -25.67
CA ASP A 63 6.08 3.58 -26.54
C ASP A 63 5.77 2.08 -26.63
N GLY A 64 6.27 1.42 -27.68
CA GLY A 64 5.97 0.01 -27.94
C GLY A 64 6.55 -0.98 -26.91
N ASP A 65 7.55 -0.54 -26.13
CA ASP A 65 8.19 -1.29 -25.05
C ASP A 65 7.76 -0.80 -23.64
N ALA A 66 6.79 0.11 -23.57
CA ALA A 66 6.20 0.53 -22.30
C ALA A 66 5.49 -0.64 -21.59
N GLN A 67 5.54 -0.64 -20.25
CA GLN A 67 4.90 -1.67 -19.42
C GLN A 67 3.37 -1.67 -19.59
N GLU A 68 2.76 -0.49 -19.73
CA GLU A 68 1.33 -0.27 -19.91
C GLU A 68 1.09 0.52 -21.20
N SER A 69 0.00 0.18 -21.91
CA SER A 69 -0.37 0.86 -23.15
C SER A 69 -1.44 1.92 -22.90
N PHE A 70 -1.21 3.12 -23.42
CA PHE A 70 -2.13 4.25 -23.33
C PHE A 70 -1.95 5.19 -24.51
N ASP A 71 -3.05 5.81 -24.93
CA ASP A 71 -3.07 6.80 -26.00
C ASP A 71 -4.22 7.79 -25.77
N SER A 72 -3.87 9.07 -25.69
CA SER A 72 -4.86 10.14 -25.61
C SER A 72 -5.57 10.41 -26.95
N GLY A 73 -4.99 9.92 -28.05
CA GLY A 73 -5.25 10.45 -29.38
C GLY A 73 -4.74 11.89 -29.52
N ILE A 74 -5.04 12.52 -30.65
CA ILE A 74 -4.69 13.92 -30.89
C ILE A 74 -5.73 14.83 -30.21
N ILE A 75 -5.30 15.53 -29.17
CA ILE A 75 -6.08 16.53 -28.42
C ILE A 75 -5.44 17.90 -28.68
N GLY A 76 -6.26 18.94 -28.82
CA GLY A 76 -5.77 20.32 -28.91
C GLY A 76 -6.62 21.26 -28.06
N GLY A 77 -6.08 22.45 -27.82
CA GLY A 77 -6.73 23.48 -27.02
C GLY A 77 -6.13 23.60 -25.63
N LEU A 78 -5.78 24.84 -25.27
CA LEU A 78 -5.17 25.20 -23.99
C LEU A 78 -6.07 24.76 -22.82
N GLY A 79 -5.47 24.07 -21.85
CA GLY A 79 -6.14 23.56 -20.66
C GLY A 79 -6.89 22.24 -20.85
N SER A 80 -6.83 21.63 -22.04
CA SER A 80 -7.37 20.27 -22.25
C SER A 80 -6.56 19.26 -21.44
N THR A 81 -7.19 18.19 -20.97
CA THR A 81 -6.52 17.18 -20.14
C THR A 81 -6.67 15.76 -20.66
N PHE A 82 -5.69 14.93 -20.34
CA PHE A 82 -5.73 13.48 -20.48
C PHE A 82 -5.14 12.87 -19.21
N SER A 83 -5.76 11.81 -18.68
CA SER A 83 -5.31 11.18 -17.45
C SER A 83 -5.21 9.66 -17.63
N TYR A 84 -4.18 9.07 -17.03
CA TYR A 84 -3.97 7.62 -17.02
C TYR A 84 -3.52 7.15 -15.64
N THR A 85 -4.16 6.10 -15.14
CA THR A 85 -3.79 5.45 -13.87
C THR A 85 -2.88 4.27 -14.14
N PHE A 86 -1.68 4.30 -13.57
CA PHE A 86 -0.66 3.27 -13.73
C PHE A 86 -0.81 2.23 -12.62
N ASN A 87 -0.92 0.96 -12.98
CA ASN A 87 -1.15 -0.12 -12.01
C ASN A 87 -0.01 -1.15 -11.98
N GLN A 88 0.91 -1.10 -12.95
CA GLN A 88 1.98 -2.07 -13.08
C GLN A 88 3.34 -1.43 -12.82
N VAL A 89 4.08 -2.01 -11.88
CA VAL A 89 5.47 -1.64 -11.61
C VAL A 89 6.30 -1.83 -12.87
N GLY A 90 7.06 -0.80 -13.25
CA GLY A 90 7.84 -0.79 -14.48
C GLY A 90 8.02 0.61 -15.05
N THR A 91 8.63 0.68 -16.22
CA THR A 91 8.89 1.94 -16.93
C THR A 91 7.95 2.08 -18.12
N ASN A 92 7.36 3.26 -18.24
CA ASN A 92 6.43 3.60 -19.31
C ASN A 92 6.96 4.80 -20.08
N GLY A 93 7.76 4.53 -21.12
CA GLY A 93 8.14 5.54 -22.09
C GLY A 93 6.92 6.02 -22.88
N TYR A 94 6.87 7.30 -23.20
CA TYR A 94 5.80 7.88 -23.99
C TYR A 94 6.27 9.09 -24.80
N HIS A 95 5.54 9.39 -25.87
CA HIS A 95 5.82 10.50 -26.76
C HIS A 95 4.55 11.14 -27.30
N CYS A 96 4.72 12.32 -27.89
CA CYS A 96 3.71 12.95 -28.74
C CYS A 96 3.95 12.48 -30.19
N THR A 97 3.00 11.77 -30.79
CA THR A 97 3.14 11.21 -32.16
C THR A 97 3.49 12.26 -33.22
N PRO A 98 2.93 13.48 -33.23
CA PRO A 98 3.36 14.53 -34.17
C PRO A 98 4.76 15.09 -33.90
N HIS A 99 5.27 14.97 -32.66
CA HIS A 99 6.51 15.62 -32.22
C HIS A 99 7.41 14.68 -31.38
N PRO A 100 7.75 13.48 -31.87
CA PRO A 100 8.40 12.44 -31.06
C PRO A 100 9.81 12.83 -30.59
N SER A 101 10.47 13.76 -31.29
CA SER A 101 11.83 14.21 -30.96
C SER A 101 11.89 15.37 -29.98
N SER A 102 10.77 16.05 -29.70
CA SER A 102 10.72 17.24 -28.83
C SER A 102 9.73 17.14 -27.68
N MET A 103 8.87 16.12 -27.67
CA MET A 103 7.88 15.87 -26.62
C MET A 103 7.85 14.38 -26.29
N PHE A 104 8.55 14.01 -25.21
CA PHE A 104 8.69 12.63 -24.75
C PHE A 104 9.06 12.59 -23.27
N GLY A 105 8.68 11.53 -22.58
CA GLY A 105 8.93 11.35 -21.16
C GLY A 105 8.90 9.89 -20.73
N VAL A 106 9.16 9.65 -19.45
CA VAL A 106 9.09 8.31 -18.85
C VAL A 106 8.36 8.39 -17.52
N ILE A 107 7.31 7.59 -17.37
CA ILE A 107 6.67 7.36 -16.07
C ILE A 107 7.24 6.06 -15.48
N THR A 108 8.01 6.17 -14.41
CA THR A 108 8.54 5.04 -13.65
C THR A 108 7.59 4.73 -12.50
N VAL A 109 7.03 3.52 -12.51
CA VAL A 109 6.08 3.05 -11.50
C VAL A 109 6.82 2.12 -10.56
N GLU A 110 6.89 2.51 -9.29
CA GLU A 110 7.46 1.71 -8.22
C GLU A 110 6.35 1.03 -7.41
N GLN A 111 6.74 -0.01 -6.66
CA GLN A 111 5.79 -0.67 -5.76
C GLN A 111 5.52 0.24 -4.56
N GLY A 112 4.36 0.92 -4.58
CA GLY A 112 3.78 1.47 -3.37
C GLY A 112 3.41 0.34 -2.41
N LEU A 113 3.75 0.49 -1.14
CA LEU A 113 3.27 -0.43 -0.12
C LEU A 113 1.88 0.03 0.34
N SER A 114 0.92 -0.89 0.33
CA SER A 114 -0.39 -0.67 0.95
C SER A 114 -0.24 -0.35 2.45
N ILE A 115 -1.28 0.23 3.07
CA ILE A 115 -1.29 0.44 4.53
C ILE A 115 -1.07 -0.89 5.26
N GLU A 116 -1.67 -1.97 4.77
CA GLU A 116 -1.49 -3.32 5.30
C GLU A 116 -0.03 -3.78 5.17
N ASP A 117 0.56 -3.71 3.98
CA ASP A 117 1.97 -4.11 3.79
C ASP A 117 2.92 -3.25 4.60
N LYS A 118 2.64 -1.94 4.72
CA LYS A 118 3.38 -1.02 5.58
C LYS A 118 3.29 -1.47 7.03
N PHE A 119 2.11 -1.88 7.50
CA PHE A 119 1.91 -2.38 8.85
C PHE A 119 2.63 -3.72 9.08
N GLN A 120 2.36 -4.73 8.24
CA GLN A 120 2.96 -6.07 8.32
C GLN A 120 4.49 -6.01 8.32
N LYS A 121 5.10 -5.19 7.44
CA LYS A 121 6.56 -5.12 7.28
C LYS A 121 7.25 -4.28 8.35
N ASN A 122 6.56 -3.31 8.95
CA ASN A 122 7.17 -2.34 9.87
C ASN A 122 6.71 -2.47 11.32
N VAL A 123 6.09 -3.59 11.69
CA VAL A 123 5.89 -3.96 13.09
C VAL A 123 7.04 -4.85 13.55
N THR A 124 7.72 -4.40 14.60
CA THR A 124 8.78 -5.15 15.27
C THR A 124 8.40 -5.42 16.71
N THR A 125 8.73 -6.62 17.18
CA THR A 125 8.45 -7.02 18.55
C THR A 125 9.57 -7.83 19.15
N TYR A 126 9.75 -7.71 20.46
CA TYR A 126 10.59 -8.62 21.22
C TYR A 126 9.99 -8.88 22.61
N MET A 127 10.24 -10.08 23.14
CA MET A 127 9.88 -10.41 24.51
C MET A 127 11.03 -10.03 25.45
N ASP A 128 10.79 -9.05 26.32
CA ASP A 128 11.66 -8.76 27.45
C ASP A 128 11.37 -9.75 28.58
N GLN A 129 12.28 -10.70 28.78
CA GLN A 129 12.15 -11.74 29.80
C GLN A 129 12.36 -11.20 31.23
N THR A 130 12.99 -10.03 31.38
CA THR A 130 13.23 -9.42 32.70
C THR A 130 11.96 -8.75 33.21
N THR A 131 11.32 -7.97 32.35
CA THR A 131 10.07 -7.27 32.72
C THR A 131 8.84 -8.11 32.47
N GLY A 132 8.96 -9.21 31.72
CA GLY A 132 7.85 -10.08 31.34
C GLY A 132 6.89 -9.40 30.37
N LYS A 133 7.40 -8.51 29.49
CA LYS A 133 6.60 -7.73 28.55
C LYS A 133 6.98 -8.03 27.11
N ILE A 134 5.99 -8.02 26.23
CA ILE A 134 6.21 -7.95 24.79
C ILE A 134 6.31 -6.48 24.42
N MET A 135 7.49 -6.05 24.01
CA MET A 135 7.74 -4.69 23.55
C MET A 135 7.44 -4.61 22.05
N ILE A 136 6.74 -3.56 21.63
CA ILE A 136 6.23 -3.40 20.28
C ILE A 136 6.64 -2.03 19.75
N GLN A 137 7.09 -1.99 18.51
CA GLN A 137 7.29 -0.77 17.74
C GLN A 137 6.70 -0.94 16.35
N SER A 138 6.07 0.12 15.84
CA SER A 138 5.36 0.13 14.57
C SER A 138 5.60 1.46 13.86
N LEU A 139 5.64 1.44 12.52
CA LEU A 139 5.59 2.67 11.73
C LEU A 139 4.21 3.36 11.82
N LEU A 140 3.14 2.56 11.87
CA LEU A 140 1.75 3.04 11.98
C LEU A 140 1.23 2.97 13.41
N THR A 141 0.22 3.76 13.74
CA THR A 141 -0.38 3.77 15.08
C THR A 141 -1.04 2.43 15.40
N LEU A 142 -0.69 1.87 16.55
CA LEU A 142 -1.33 0.70 17.10
C LEU A 142 -2.67 1.11 17.74
N THR A 143 -3.65 0.22 17.67
CA THR A 143 -5.02 0.46 18.16
C THR A 143 -5.42 -0.57 19.21
N SER A 144 -5.10 -1.84 18.98
CA SER A 144 -5.37 -2.92 19.93
C SER A 144 -4.45 -4.10 19.72
N PHE A 145 -4.53 -5.06 20.64
CA PHE A 145 -3.88 -6.34 20.53
C PHE A 145 -4.76 -7.46 21.08
N GLU A 146 -4.44 -8.68 20.67
CA GLU A 146 -4.97 -9.92 21.21
C GLU A 146 -3.83 -10.92 21.39
N VAL A 147 -3.87 -11.71 22.45
CA VAL A 147 -2.89 -12.76 22.74
C VAL A 147 -3.63 -14.08 22.86
N PHE A 148 -3.17 -15.08 22.12
CA PHE A 148 -3.67 -16.44 22.12
C PHE A 148 -2.54 -17.39 22.51
N ASN A 149 -2.89 -18.48 23.20
CA ASN A 149 -1.95 -19.59 23.34
C ASN A 149 -1.81 -20.37 22.01
N ILE A 150 -0.89 -21.33 21.95
CA ILE A 150 -0.64 -22.10 20.71
C ILE A 150 -1.83 -22.96 20.24
N LEU A 151 -2.81 -23.21 21.13
CA LEU A 151 -4.05 -23.92 20.80
C LEU A 151 -5.14 -22.97 20.27
N GLY A 152 -4.85 -21.68 20.13
CA GLY A 152 -5.78 -20.66 19.64
C GLY A 152 -6.76 -20.15 20.70
N VAL A 153 -6.55 -20.45 21.98
CA VAL A 153 -7.41 -19.92 23.06
C VAL A 153 -6.93 -18.54 23.44
N GLN A 154 -7.80 -17.52 23.29
CA GLN A 154 -7.52 -16.15 23.69
C GLN A 154 -7.26 -16.07 25.19
N GLN A 155 -6.12 -15.49 25.54
CA GLN A 155 -5.66 -15.29 26.91
C GLN A 155 -5.83 -13.83 27.33
N HIS A 156 -5.61 -12.90 26.40
CA HIS A 156 -5.56 -11.48 26.69
C HIS A 156 -5.98 -10.66 25.48
N SER A 157 -6.46 -9.45 25.73
CA SER A 157 -6.59 -8.39 24.73
C SER A 157 -6.59 -7.03 25.43
N GLY A 158 -6.35 -5.98 24.65
CA GLY A 158 -6.36 -4.61 25.18
C GLY A 158 -6.15 -3.58 24.08
N ALA A 159 -6.22 -2.31 24.47
CA ALA A 159 -5.92 -1.19 23.59
C ALA A 159 -4.42 -0.87 23.58
N LEU A 160 -3.93 -0.38 22.44
CA LEU A 160 -2.63 0.26 22.29
C LEU A 160 -2.86 1.66 21.73
N VAL A 161 -1.93 2.57 22.01
CA VAL A 161 -2.00 3.94 21.53
C VAL A 161 -0.62 4.38 21.08
N GLY A 162 -0.56 5.03 19.92
CA GLY A 162 0.68 5.52 19.34
C GLY A 162 1.46 4.44 18.58
N THR A 163 2.72 4.71 18.29
CA THR A 163 3.58 3.87 17.43
C THR A 163 4.45 2.89 18.20
N SER A 164 4.29 2.82 19.52
CA SER A 164 4.98 1.86 20.38
C SER A 164 4.08 1.43 21.52
N GLY A 165 4.35 0.26 22.08
CA GLY A 165 3.53 -0.30 23.15
C GLY A 165 4.23 -1.44 23.87
N ALA A 166 3.62 -1.86 24.98
CA ALA A 166 4.04 -3.03 25.71
C ALA A 166 2.83 -3.86 26.12
N ILE A 167 2.91 -5.17 25.96
CA ILE A 167 1.88 -6.11 26.44
C ILE A 167 2.44 -6.84 27.66
N GLU A 168 1.70 -6.79 28.76
CA GLU A 168 2.06 -7.43 30.02
C GLU A 168 1.84 -8.96 29.95
N MET A 169 2.87 -9.74 30.27
CA MET A 169 2.81 -11.20 30.19
C MET A 169 3.14 -11.94 31.50
N ASN A 170 3.47 -11.24 32.59
CA ASN A 170 3.89 -11.89 33.85
C ASN A 170 2.87 -12.88 34.43
N GLY A 171 1.58 -12.73 34.12
CA GLY A 171 0.50 -13.62 34.58
C GLY A 171 0.32 -14.93 33.77
N TYR A 172 1.07 -15.12 32.68
CA TYR A 172 0.89 -16.28 31.79
C TYR A 172 2.05 -17.28 31.90
N ALA A 173 1.78 -18.55 31.63
CA ALA A 173 2.79 -19.61 31.67
C ALA A 173 3.91 -19.39 30.64
N SER A 174 5.05 -20.06 30.82
CA SER A 174 6.08 -20.12 29.79
C SER A 174 5.57 -20.93 28.60
N GLY A 175 5.88 -20.50 27.38
CA GLY A 175 5.36 -21.09 26.16
C GLY A 175 5.40 -20.18 24.95
N VAL A 176 4.83 -20.66 23.85
CA VAL A 176 4.65 -19.89 22.62
C VAL A 176 3.25 -19.31 22.58
N TYR A 177 3.18 -18.01 22.32
CA TYR A 177 1.96 -17.24 22.17
C TYR A 177 1.86 -16.69 20.74
N ILE A 178 0.64 -16.63 20.24
CA ILE A 178 0.29 -15.92 19.02
C ILE A 178 -0.25 -14.57 19.47
N VAL A 179 0.33 -13.49 18.97
CA VAL A 179 -0.13 -12.14 19.25
C VAL A 179 -0.63 -11.53 17.95
N VAL A 180 -1.81 -10.94 17.98
CA VAL A 180 -2.37 -10.17 16.89
C VAL A 180 -2.30 -8.71 17.30
N LEU A 181 -1.66 -7.88 16.49
CA LEU A 181 -1.55 -6.43 16.69
C LEU A 181 -2.37 -5.73 15.61
N HIS A 182 -3.05 -4.66 15.97
CA HIS A 182 -4.02 -4.01 15.10
C HIS A 182 -3.68 -2.54 14.83
N HIS A 183 -3.85 -2.11 13.58
CA HIS A 183 -3.91 -0.71 13.13
C HIS A 183 -5.26 -0.51 12.43
N ASN A 184 -6.25 0.03 13.13
CA ASN A 184 -7.62 0.14 12.62
C ASN A 184 -8.14 -1.24 12.16
N GLU A 185 -8.42 -1.41 10.87
CA GLU A 185 -8.88 -2.67 10.26
C GLU A 185 -7.74 -3.61 9.82
N GLN A 186 -6.48 -3.16 9.92
CA GLN A 186 -5.29 -3.92 9.53
C GLN A 186 -4.72 -4.69 10.73
N SER A 187 -4.21 -5.91 10.51
CA SER A 187 -3.81 -6.81 11.60
C SER A 187 -2.57 -7.64 11.27
N VAL A 188 -1.51 -7.52 12.07
CA VAL A 188 -0.31 -8.37 11.96
C VAL A 188 -0.31 -9.46 13.02
N VAL A 189 0.04 -10.69 12.61
CA VAL A 189 0.16 -11.85 13.50
C VAL A 189 1.63 -12.16 13.72
N ILE A 190 2.04 -12.19 14.99
CA ILE A 190 3.40 -12.52 15.41
C ILE A 190 3.39 -13.71 16.37
N LYS A 191 4.52 -14.42 16.43
CA LYS A 191 4.74 -15.50 17.39
C LYS A 191 5.79 -15.07 18.40
N VAL A 192 5.48 -15.20 19.68
CA VAL A 192 6.35 -14.76 20.76
C VAL A 192 6.58 -15.91 21.73
N ALA A 193 7.85 -16.14 22.10
CA ALA A 193 8.22 -17.13 23.10
C ALA A 193 8.48 -16.44 24.45
N LYS A 194 7.68 -16.83 25.45
CA LYS A 194 7.90 -16.49 26.86
C LYS A 194 8.64 -17.64 27.54
N ARG A 195 9.73 -17.32 28.23
CA ARG A 195 10.52 -18.30 28.99
C ARG A 195 10.29 -18.14 30.48
#